data_AF-A0A9E2IEE3-F1
#
_entry.id   AF-A0A9E2IEE3-F1
#
_cell.length_a   1.000
_cell.length_b   1.000
_cell.length_c   1.000
_cell.angle_alpha   90.00
_cell.angle_beta   90.00
_cell.angle_gamma   90.00
#
_symmetry.space_group_name_H-M   'P 1'
#
loop_
_entity.id
_entity.type
_entity.pdbx_description
1 polymer ?
#
loop_
_entity_poly.entity_id
_entity_poly.type
_entity_poly.pdbx_seq_one_letter_code
_entity_poly.pdbx_strand_id
1 'polypeptide(L)'
;KFVKLCRDSALFSAVFDNVPFVLAMIPLVKNIIDMSGINSVGGSADSLWWALALGACLGGNCTLVGASANVVVSKISQKNRYPITFGKFSKYGMPFMIQSVIISLLYVWLRYFAFVR
;
A
#
# COMPACT_ATOMS: atom_id res chain seq x y z
N LYS A 1 13.57 -2.97 8.18
CA LYS A 1 12.69 -4.06 7.66
C LYS A 1 11.33 -3.50 7.23
N PHE A 2 10.59 -2.85 8.12
CA PHE A 2 9.34 -2.13 7.84
C PHE A 2 9.36 -1.25 6.57
N VAL A 3 10.33 -0.36 6.45
CA VAL A 3 10.44 0.58 5.30
C VAL A 3 10.60 -0.15 3.95
N LYS A 4 11.37 -1.26 3.92
CA LYS A 4 11.53 -2.07 2.70
C LYS A 4 10.21 -2.73 2.31
N LEU A 5 9.52 -3.36 3.27
CA LEU A 5 8.24 -4.03 3.02
C LEU A 5 7.15 -3.05 2.53
N CYS A 6 7.07 -1.86 3.13
CA CYS A 6 6.10 -0.83 2.73
C CYS A 6 6.37 -0.32 1.30
N ARG A 7 7.64 -0.04 0.96
CA ARG A 7 8.03 0.43 -0.37
C ARG A 7 7.77 -0.63 -1.44
N ASP A 8 8.21 -1.86 -1.18
CA ASP A 8 8.09 -2.95 -2.15
C ASP A 8 6.61 -3.30 -2.35
N SER A 9 5.81 -3.25 -1.29
CA SER A 9 4.35 -3.39 -1.38
C SER A 9 3.69 -2.30 -2.20
N ALA A 10 4.07 -1.04 -1.99
CA ALA A 10 3.52 0.08 -2.76
C ALA A 10 3.86 -0.02 -4.25
N LEU A 11 5.06 -0.51 -4.60
CA LEU A 11 5.50 -0.71 -5.99
C LEU A 11 4.76 -1.85 -6.70
N PHE A 12 4.55 -2.98 -6.02
CA PHE A 12 3.81 -4.10 -6.60
C PHE A 12 2.31 -3.83 -6.71
N SER A 13 1.70 -3.22 -5.67
CA SER A 13 0.29 -2.83 -5.70
C SER A 13 0.01 -1.70 -6.71
N ALA A 14 1.02 -0.93 -7.12
CA ALA A 14 0.86 0.04 -8.21
C ALA A 14 0.45 -0.61 -9.55
N VAL A 15 0.64 -1.92 -9.70
CA VAL A 15 0.31 -2.68 -10.93
C VAL A 15 -0.76 -3.74 -10.69
N PHE A 16 -0.76 -4.36 -9.50
CA PHE A 16 -1.69 -5.45 -9.14
C PHE A 16 -2.74 -4.98 -8.14
N ASP A 17 -3.97 -5.50 -8.27
CA ASP A 17 -5.04 -5.20 -7.33
C ASP A 17 -4.62 -5.53 -5.89
N ASN A 18 -5.06 -4.68 -4.96
CA ASN A 18 -4.59 -4.70 -3.57
C ASN A 18 -4.94 -6.03 -2.86
N VAL A 19 -6.03 -6.70 -3.24
CA VAL A 19 -6.50 -7.95 -2.61
C VAL A 19 -5.58 -9.14 -2.91
N PRO A 20 -5.32 -9.51 -4.18
CA PRO A 20 -4.39 -10.61 -4.49
C PRO A 20 -2.97 -10.31 -4.00
N PHE A 21 -2.54 -9.04 -4.03
CA PHE A 21 -1.24 -8.65 -3.51
C PHE A 21 -1.10 -8.92 -1.99
N VAL A 22 -2.07 -8.48 -1.19
CA VAL A 22 -2.06 -8.72 0.27
C VAL A 22 -2.08 -10.23 0.55
N LEU A 23 -2.92 -11.00 -0.13
CA LEU A 23 -3.01 -12.45 0.07
C LEU A 23 -1.68 -13.16 -0.16
N ALA A 24 -0.93 -12.76 -1.21
CA ALA A 24 0.38 -13.31 -1.51
C ALA A 24 1.45 -12.93 -0.45
N MET A 25 1.30 -11.76 0.18
CA MET A 25 2.26 -11.25 1.17
C MET A 25 1.99 -11.72 2.61
N ILE A 26 0.77 -12.20 2.94
CA ILE A 26 0.46 -12.78 4.26
C ILE A 26 1.50 -13.83 4.71
N PRO A 27 1.81 -14.89 3.92
CA PRO A 27 2.79 -15.89 4.35
C PRO A 27 4.19 -15.29 4.47
N LEU A 28 4.57 -14.32 3.64
CA LEU A 28 5.86 -13.64 3.74
C LEU A 28 5.99 -12.86 5.04
N VAL A 29 4.95 -12.09 5.42
CA VAL A 29 4.93 -11.32 6.67
C VAL A 29 4.99 -12.24 7.89
N LYS A 30 4.25 -13.35 7.88
CA LYS A 30 4.33 -14.35 8.96
C LYS A 30 5.74 -14.92 9.12
N ASN A 31 6.38 -15.33 8.02
CA ASN A 31 7.77 -15.81 8.03
C ASN A 31 8.74 -14.74 8.57
N ILE A 32 8.56 -13.47 8.21
CA ILE A 32 9.39 -12.37 8.71
C ILE A 32 9.21 -12.19 10.22
N ILE A 33 7.98 -12.31 10.74
CA ILE A 33 7.71 -12.22 12.18
C ILE A 33 8.38 -13.38 12.92
N ASP A 34 8.16 -14.61 12.45
CA ASP A 34 8.69 -15.84 13.07
C ASP A 34 10.24 -15.86 13.07
N MET A 35 10.88 -15.50 11.96
CA MET A 35 12.34 -15.45 11.86
C MET A 35 12.98 -14.31 12.65
N SER A 36 12.22 -13.24 12.94
CA SER A 36 12.77 -12.07 13.63
C SER A 36 12.72 -12.20 15.15
N GLY A 37 12.11 -13.26 15.70
CA GLY A 37 11.91 -13.42 17.15
C GLY A 37 11.09 -12.28 17.76
N ILE A 38 10.34 -11.55 16.94
CA ILE A 38 9.50 -10.45 17.40
C ILE A 38 8.28 -11.10 18.03
N ASN A 39 8.18 -11.05 19.36
CA ASN A 39 6.99 -11.51 20.07
C ASN A 39 5.76 -10.82 19.45
N SER A 40 4.71 -11.59 19.19
CA SER A 40 3.39 -11.12 18.74
C SER A 40 2.74 -10.13 19.71
N VAL A 41 3.35 -9.92 20.87
CA VAL A 41 2.97 -8.96 21.90
C VAL A 41 4.08 -7.92 22.01
N GLY A 42 3.83 -6.73 21.45
CA GLY A 42 4.73 -5.58 21.61
C GLY A 42 5.08 -4.86 20.31
N GLY A 43 4.09 -4.19 19.70
CA GLY A 43 4.22 -3.09 18.71
C GLY A 43 4.90 -3.37 17.36
N SER A 44 5.93 -4.22 17.34
CA SER A 44 6.80 -4.45 16.19
C SER A 44 6.17 -5.40 15.16
N ALA A 45 5.41 -6.42 15.61
CA ALA A 45 4.64 -7.28 14.72
C ALA A 45 3.48 -6.51 14.07
N ASP A 46 2.74 -5.71 14.85
CA ASP A 46 1.66 -4.86 14.36
C ASP A 46 2.17 -3.85 13.32
N SER A 47 3.37 -3.30 13.52
CA SER A 47 3.95 -2.37 12.56
C SER A 47 4.13 -3.01 11.17
N LEU A 48 4.47 -4.30 11.07
CA LEU A 48 4.60 -5.00 9.79
C LEU A 48 3.25 -5.21 9.09
N TRP A 49 2.20 -5.52 9.86
CA TRP A 49 0.84 -5.62 9.35
C TRP A 49 0.32 -4.28 8.84
N TRP A 50 0.55 -3.19 9.58
CA TRP A 50 0.23 -1.84 9.13
C TRP A 50 1.06 -1.43 7.90
N ALA A 51 2.32 -1.85 7.80
CA ALA A 51 3.15 -1.62 6.61
C ALA A 51 2.52 -2.25 5.36
N LEU A 52 2.08 -3.50 5.49
CA LEU A 52 1.48 -4.24 4.38
C LEU A 52 0.13 -3.62 4.00
N ALA A 53 -0.73 -3.35 4.98
CA ALA A 53 -2.05 -2.77 4.75
C ALA A 53 -1.96 -1.38 4.10
N LEU A 54 -1.15 -0.47 4.66
CA LEU A 54 -0.99 0.88 4.13
C LEU A 54 -0.26 0.88 2.79
N GLY A 55 0.79 0.06 2.64
CA GLY A 55 1.53 -0.07 1.39
C GLY A 55 0.67 -0.61 0.24
N ALA A 56 -0.13 -1.65 0.50
CA ALA A 56 -1.03 -2.22 -0.50
C ALA A 56 -2.17 -1.23 -0.85
N CYS A 57 -2.90 -0.73 0.16
CA CYS A 57 -4.06 0.12 -0.09
C CYS A 57 -3.71 1.46 -0.76
N LEU A 58 -2.57 2.07 -0.39
CA LEU A 58 -2.15 3.34 -0.97
C LEU A 58 -1.41 3.14 -2.31
N GLY A 59 -0.64 2.06 -2.44
CA GLY A 59 0.10 1.72 -3.67
C GLY A 59 -0.80 1.57 -4.89
N GLY A 60 -1.97 0.95 -4.74
CA GLY A 60 -2.96 0.75 -5.82
C GLY A 60 -3.50 2.02 -6.47
N ASN A 61 -3.32 3.19 -5.84
CA ASN A 61 -3.75 4.48 -6.38
C ASN A 61 -2.79 5.06 -7.43
N CYS A 62 -1.62 4.44 -7.63
CA CYS A 62 -0.63 4.90 -8.60
C CYS A 62 -1.13 4.80 -10.05
N THR A 63 -1.91 3.77 -10.37
CA THR A 63 -2.37 3.49 -11.74
C THR A 63 -3.86 3.18 -11.82
N LEU A 64 -4.41 3.31 -13.02
CA LEU A 64 -5.83 3.04 -13.29
C LEU A 64 -6.21 1.58 -13.04
N VAL A 65 -5.26 0.64 -13.17
CA VAL A 65 -5.48 -0.81 -13.04
C VAL A 65 -5.08 -1.36 -11.67
N GLY A 66 -4.31 -0.61 -10.88
CA GLY A 66 -3.84 -1.02 -9.56
C GLY A 66 -4.95 -1.19 -8.51
N ALA A 67 -6.17 -0.71 -8.79
CA ALA A 67 -7.33 -0.98 -7.95
C ALA A 67 -8.59 -1.15 -8.80
N SER A 68 -9.41 -2.14 -8.45
CA SER A 68 -10.74 -2.37 -9.05
C SER A 68 -11.64 -1.11 -9.05
N ALA A 69 -11.58 -0.29 -7.99
CA ALA A 69 -12.33 0.96 -7.89
C ALA A 69 -11.95 1.98 -8.98
N ASN A 70 -10.65 2.09 -9.31
CA ASN A 70 -10.16 3.01 -10.33
C ASN A 70 -10.68 2.62 -11.72
N VAL A 71 -10.77 1.32 -12.00
CA VAL A 71 -11.36 0.78 -13.23
C VAL A 71 -12.85 1.11 -13.30
N VAL A 72 -13.60 0.94 -12.22
CA VAL A 72 -15.03 1.28 -12.18
C VAL A 72 -15.27 2.77 -12.45
N VAL A 73 -14.51 3.65 -11.79
CA VAL A 73 -14.60 5.10 -12.01
C VAL A 73 -14.28 5.46 -13.46
N SER A 74 -13.24 4.85 -14.05
CA SER A 74 -12.88 5.10 -15.45
C SER A 74 -14.01 4.74 -16.42
N LYS A 75 -14.71 3.62 -16.18
CA LYS A 75 -15.87 3.17 -16.97
C LYS A 75 -17.06 4.12 -16.83
N ILE A 76 -17.34 4.58 -15.61
CA ILE A 76 -18.41 5.57 -15.36
C ILE A 76 -18.08 6.89 -16.07
N SER A 77 -16.83 7.35 -15.96
CA SER A 77 -16.37 8.59 -16.60
C SER A 77 -16.44 8.49 -18.14
N GLN A 78 -16.09 7.33 -18.71
CA GLN A 78 -16.26 7.04 -20.13
C GLN A 78 -17.74 7.11 -20.55
N LYS A 79 -18.66 6.56 -19.75
CA LYS A 79 -20.11 6.64 -19.99
C LYS A 79 -20.64 8.07 -19.97
N ASN A 80 -20.05 8.94 -19.13
CA ASN A 80 -20.39 10.37 -19.04
C ASN A 80 -19.66 11.25 -20.06
N ARG A 81 -19.01 10.67 -21.09
CA ARG A 81 -18.23 11.38 -22.12
C ARG A 81 -16.99 12.14 -21.61
N TYR A 82 -16.47 11.77 -20.45
CA TYR A 82 -15.20 12.27 -19.90
C TYR A 82 -14.20 11.11 -19.77
N PRO A 83 -13.62 10.58 -20.87
CA PRO A 83 -12.73 9.44 -20.78
C PRO A 83 -11.46 9.77 -19.98
N ILE A 84 -11.12 8.90 -19.02
CA ILE A 84 -9.87 8.97 -18.26
C ILE A 84 -8.92 7.93 -18.87
N THR A 85 -7.82 8.40 -19.45
CA THR A 85 -6.78 7.50 -19.97
C THR A 85 -5.85 7.04 -18.85
N PHE A 86 -5.22 5.87 -19.04
CA PHE A 86 -4.24 5.31 -18.10
C PHE A 86 -3.15 6.33 -17.74
N GLY A 87 -2.53 6.95 -18.74
CA GLY A 87 -1.47 7.94 -18.53
C GLY A 87 -1.96 9.19 -17.79
N LYS A 88 -3.19 9.66 -18.05
CA LYS A 88 -3.75 10.82 -17.36
C LYS A 88 -4.00 10.50 -15.89
N PHE A 89 -4.56 9.33 -15.58
CA PHE A 89 -4.73 8.90 -14.19
C PHE A 89 -3.40 8.76 -13.47
N SER A 90 -2.42 8.05 -14.05
CA SER A 90 -1.13 7.82 -13.40
C SER A 90 -0.34 9.12 -13.18
N LYS A 91 -0.48 10.11 -14.07
CA LYS A 91 0.17 11.43 -13.90
C LYS A 91 -0.30 12.16 -12.63
N TYR A 92 -1.57 11.99 -12.24
CA TYR A 92 -2.11 12.57 -11.01
C TYR A 92 -2.01 11.60 -9.82
N GLY A 93 -2.23 10.31 -10.05
CA GLY A 93 -2.23 9.28 -9.01
C GLY A 93 -0.85 8.99 -8.42
N MET A 94 0.21 9.00 -9.23
CA MET A 94 1.58 8.73 -8.79
C MET A 94 2.09 9.73 -7.72
N PRO A 95 2.02 11.06 -7.91
CA PRO A 95 2.45 12.00 -6.86
C PRO A 95 1.60 11.90 -5.59
N PHE A 96 0.29 11.69 -5.72
CA PHE A 96 -0.60 11.48 -4.57
C PHE A 96 -0.28 10.19 -3.81
N MET A 97 0.00 9.10 -4.52
CA MET A 97 0.43 7.83 -3.93
C MET A 97 1.72 8.02 -3.13
N ILE A 98 2.74 8.63 -3.73
CA ILE A 98 4.02 8.88 -3.04
C ILE A 98 3.81 9.70 -1.77
N GLN A 99 3.03 10.79 -1.85
CA GLN A 99 2.76 11.64 -0.71
C GLN A 99 2.03 10.88 0.41
N SER A 100 0.98 10.12 0.08
CA SER A 100 0.21 9.35 1.06
C SER A 100 1.02 8.21 1.71
N VAL A 101 1.89 7.56 0.94
CA VAL A 101 2.81 6.52 1.43
C VAL A 101 3.84 7.12 2.38
N ILE A 102 4.42 8.29 2.05
CA ILE A 102 5.35 9.00 2.95
C ILE A 102 4.65 9.38 4.26
N ILE A 103 3.44 9.94 4.21
CA ILE A 103 2.68 10.30 5.40
C ILE A 103 2.39 9.06 6.27
N SER A 104 2.03 7.95 5.64
CA SER A 104 1.78 6.69 6.34
C SER A 104 3.04 6.10 6.98
N LEU A 105 4.18 6.15 6.27
CA LEU A 105 5.49 5.77 6.81
C LEU A 105 5.84 6.61 8.04
N LEU A 106 5.64 7.93 7.97
CA LEU A 106 5.87 8.83 9.09
C LEU A 106 4.95 8.52 10.26
N TYR A 107 3.65 8.32 10.03
CA TYR A 107 2.67 8.01 11.07
C TYR A 107 3.01 6.71 11.80
N VAL A 108 3.26 5.62 11.07
CA VAL A 108 3.60 4.33 11.68
C VAL A 108 4.94 4.41 12.41
N TRP A 109 5.92 5.12 11.86
CA TRP A 109 7.18 5.35 12.54
C TRP A 109 7.00 6.10 13.87
N LEU A 110 6.23 7.19 13.88
CA LEU A 110 5.95 7.96 15.09
C LEU A 110 5.17 7.13 16.12
N ARG A 111 4.13 6.41 15.67
CA ARG A 111 3.25 5.62 16.55
C ARG A 111 3.98 4.49 17.26
N TYR A 112 4.86 3.77 16.56
CA TYR A 112 5.49 2.55 17.06
C TYR A 112 6.94 2.71 17.52
N PHE A 113 7.67 3.73 17.03
CA PHE A 113 9.07 3.95 17.40
C PHE A 113 9.32 5.22 18.20
N ALA A 114 8.47 6.25 18.09
CA ALA A 114 8.64 7.49 18.88
C ALA A 114 7.83 7.49 20.19
N PHE A 115 6.61 6.93 20.18
CA PHE A 115 5.72 6.92 21.35
C PHE A 115 5.74 5.64 22.19
N VAL A 116 6.26 4.52 21.67
CA VAL A 116 6.36 3.23 22.40
C VAL A 116 7.80 3.02 22.87
N ARG A 117 8.32 4.02 23.57
CA ARG A 117 9.58 3.91 24.32
C ARG A 117 9.28 3.60 25.78
#